data_AF-A0AAD9LDH9-F1
#
_entry.id   AF-A0AAD9LDH9-F1
#
_cell.length_a   1.000
_cell.length_b   1.000
_cell.length_c   1.000
_cell.angle_alpha   90.00
_cell.angle_beta   90.00
_cell.angle_gamma   90.00
#
_symmetry.space_group_name_H-M   'P 1'
#
loop_
_entity.id
_entity.type
_entity.pdbx_description
1 polymer ?
#
loop_
_entity_poly.entity_id
_entity_poly.type
_entity_poly.pdbx_seq_one_letter_code
_entity_poly.pdbx_strand_id
1 'polypeptide(L)'
;MKAKNTLRGAITKLELEIKHLETRSKDSFRIPIAPTTWALASEYFRQFNCYVASPGAFGPTASEFLHGMMDPDVLVGSLIGVEAALESWRFFTLCFEDVRMELKDMKMPTPDTLVASTTTSVCVTNKTIRHVFPHLIGDWGKLSPLATRLVGETLVMKGSVLFRWDSSTDKVVKLHSQTDMLTSMLNLLHSLEDVSRVFDKARIALH
;
A
#
# COMPACT_ATOMS: atom_id res chain seq x y z
N MET A 1 -50.53 26.62 24.68
CA MET A 1 -50.10 25.52 25.57
C MET A 1 -50.13 24.13 24.89
N LYS A 2 -51.11 23.81 24.00
CA LYS A 2 -51.20 22.52 23.29
C LYS A 2 -50.00 22.17 22.38
N ALA A 3 -49.49 23.11 21.57
CA ALA A 3 -48.42 22.82 20.60
C ALA A 3 -47.07 22.39 21.23
N LYS A 4 -46.75 22.91 22.42
CA LYS A 4 -45.49 22.59 23.13
C LYS A 4 -45.49 21.14 23.66
N ASN A 5 -46.67 20.64 24.04
CA ASN A 5 -46.83 19.25 24.52
C ASN A 5 -46.77 18.25 23.36
N THR A 6 -47.30 18.62 22.18
CA THR A 6 -47.22 17.80 20.96
C THR A 6 -45.77 17.64 20.49
N LEU A 7 -44.99 18.73 20.49
CA LEU A 7 -43.58 18.70 20.10
C LEU A 7 -42.74 17.84 21.06
N ARG A 8 -42.99 17.95 22.37
CA ARG A 8 -42.29 17.16 23.38
C ARG A 8 -42.59 15.67 23.23
N GLY A 9 -43.84 15.29 22.93
CA GLY A 9 -44.20 13.90 22.65
C GLY A 9 -43.53 13.32 21.40
N ALA A 10 -43.38 14.12 20.34
CA ALA A 10 -42.69 13.70 19.12
C ALA A 10 -41.18 13.49 19.34
N ILE A 11 -40.53 14.37 20.11
CA ILE A 11 -39.11 14.25 20.46
C ILE A 11 -38.86 12.98 21.27
N THR A 12 -39.67 12.72 22.31
CA THR A 12 -39.53 11.50 23.13
C THR A 12 -39.74 10.22 22.32
N LYS A 13 -40.66 10.25 21.33
CA LYS A 13 -40.87 9.11 20.44
C LYS A 13 -39.64 8.86 19.55
N LEU A 14 -39.06 9.91 18.97
CA LEU A 14 -37.87 9.81 18.13
C LEU A 14 -36.65 9.34 18.92
N GLU A 15 -36.47 9.81 20.16
CA GLU A 15 -35.40 9.37 21.05
C GLU A 15 -35.51 7.87 21.39
N LEU A 16 -36.72 7.38 21.63
CA LEU A 16 -36.98 5.95 21.85
C LEU A 16 -36.69 5.11 20.60
N GLU A 17 -37.05 5.62 19.42
CA GLU A 17 -36.82 4.94 18.15
C GLU A 17 -35.34 4.87 17.78
N ILE A 18 -34.59 5.97 17.99
CA ILE A 18 -33.12 6.00 17.86
C ILE A 18 -32.49 4.99 18.80
N LYS A 19 -32.87 5.00 20.08
CA LYS A 19 -32.31 4.07 21.07
C LYS A 19 -32.61 2.60 20.73
N HIS A 20 -33.81 2.32 20.22
CA HIS A 20 -34.19 0.98 19.77
C HIS A 20 -33.42 0.55 18.52
N LEU A 21 -33.22 1.45 17.57
CA LEU A 21 -32.41 1.21 16.37
C LEU A 21 -30.92 1.01 16.70
N GLU A 22 -30.37 1.79 17.63
CA GLU A 22 -29.00 1.62 18.15
C GLU A 22 -28.83 0.28 18.87
N THR A 23 -29.82 -0.14 19.66
CA THR A 23 -29.78 -1.44 20.36
C THR A 23 -29.85 -2.59 19.35
N ARG A 24 -30.76 -2.51 18.38
CA ARG A 24 -30.82 -3.48 17.27
C ARG A 24 -29.53 -3.51 16.46
N SER A 25 -28.90 -2.37 16.19
CA SER A 25 -27.61 -2.30 15.49
C SER A 25 -26.49 -2.98 16.29
N LYS A 26 -26.49 -2.87 17.62
CA LYS A 26 -25.49 -3.51 18.50
C LYS A 26 -25.71 -5.03 18.60
N ASP A 27 -26.95 -5.48 18.55
CA ASP A 27 -27.30 -6.91 18.62
C ASP A 27 -27.28 -7.63 17.27
N SER A 28 -27.40 -6.91 16.14
CA SER A 28 -27.61 -7.54 14.82
C SER A 28 -26.36 -7.96 14.05
N PHE A 29 -25.13 -7.75 14.53
CA PHE A 29 -23.94 -8.18 13.77
C PHE A 29 -22.83 -8.76 14.65
N ARG A 30 -23.06 -9.99 15.12
CA ARG A 30 -22.01 -10.99 15.36
C ARG A 30 -22.14 -12.16 14.39
N ILE A 31 -22.50 -11.88 13.15
CA ILE A 31 -22.18 -12.76 12.04
C ILE A 31 -20.67 -12.59 11.85
N PRO A 32 -19.85 -13.66 11.75
CA PRO A 32 -18.51 -13.54 11.20
C PRO A 32 -18.70 -13.08 9.75
N ILE A 33 -18.75 -11.78 9.52
CA ILE A 33 -18.78 -11.22 8.18
C ILE A 33 -17.40 -11.55 7.63
N ALA A 34 -17.34 -12.47 6.67
CA ALA A 34 -16.11 -12.68 5.90
C ALA A 34 -15.59 -11.29 5.49
N PRO A 35 -14.33 -10.96 5.78
CA PRO A 35 -13.84 -9.59 5.61
C PRO A 35 -14.07 -9.17 4.16
N THR A 36 -14.64 -7.99 3.95
CA THR A 36 -14.92 -7.51 2.60
C THR A 36 -13.60 -7.32 1.84
N THR A 37 -13.65 -7.35 0.50
CA THR A 37 -12.48 -7.06 -0.36
C THR A 37 -11.77 -5.76 0.02
N TRP A 38 -12.53 -4.74 0.44
CA TRP A 38 -12.03 -3.46 0.96
C TRP A 38 -11.30 -3.59 2.28
N ALA A 39 -11.80 -4.41 3.21
CA ALA A 39 -11.17 -4.67 4.49
C ALA A 39 -9.86 -5.44 4.31
N LEU A 40 -9.84 -6.47 3.45
CA LEU A 40 -8.63 -7.23 3.12
C LEU A 40 -7.59 -6.36 2.40
N ALA A 41 -8.01 -5.53 1.45
CA ALA A 41 -7.11 -4.58 0.79
C ALA A 41 -6.54 -3.54 1.78
N SER A 42 -7.35 -3.02 2.71
CA SER A 42 -6.87 -2.11 3.76
C SER A 42 -5.86 -2.79 4.69
N GLU A 43 -6.16 -4.03 5.07
CA GLU A 43 -5.30 -4.85 5.91
C GLU A 43 -3.96 -5.17 5.23
N TYR A 44 -3.95 -5.38 3.92
CA TYR A 44 -2.71 -5.54 3.14
C TYR A 44 -1.74 -4.36 3.36
N PHE A 45 -2.22 -3.11 3.30
CA PHE A 45 -1.36 -1.94 3.53
C PHE A 45 -0.88 -1.84 4.98
N ARG A 46 -1.73 -2.25 5.94
CA ARG A 46 -1.34 -2.30 7.34
C ARG A 46 -0.22 -3.33 7.57
N GLN A 47 -0.37 -4.53 7.01
CA GLN A 47 0.60 -5.61 7.09
C GLN A 47 1.92 -5.23 6.40
N PHE A 48 1.87 -4.57 5.25
CA PHE A 48 3.05 -4.03 4.58
C PHE A 48 3.80 -3.05 5.50
N ASN A 49 3.10 -2.06 6.07
CA ASN A 49 3.72 -1.07 6.95
C ASN A 49 4.31 -1.69 8.23
N CYS A 50 3.63 -2.69 8.81
CA CYS A 50 4.19 -3.45 9.94
C CYS A 50 5.44 -4.23 9.52
N TYR A 51 5.40 -4.93 8.39
CA TYR A 51 6.52 -5.69 7.86
C TYR A 51 7.74 -4.81 7.62
N VAL A 52 7.58 -3.67 6.93
CA VAL A 52 8.73 -2.79 6.64
C VAL A 52 9.32 -2.14 7.89
N ALA A 53 8.52 -1.93 8.94
CA ALA A 53 9.01 -1.42 10.22
C ALA A 53 9.85 -2.46 10.99
N SER A 54 9.50 -3.75 10.91
CA SER A 54 10.28 -4.82 11.52
C SER A 54 10.07 -6.16 10.80
N PRO A 55 10.87 -6.45 9.75
CA PRO A 55 10.69 -7.66 8.94
C PRO A 55 10.85 -8.95 9.73
N GLY A 56 11.74 -8.97 10.73
CA GLY A 56 11.96 -10.13 11.57
C GLY A 56 10.80 -10.42 12.53
N ALA A 57 10.17 -9.37 13.08
CA ALA A 57 9.05 -9.54 14.02
C ALA A 57 7.74 -9.86 13.30
N PHE A 58 7.48 -9.23 12.15
CA PHE A 58 6.22 -9.34 11.43
C PHE A 58 6.27 -10.27 10.21
N GLY A 59 7.44 -10.83 9.87
CA GLY A 59 7.60 -11.75 8.74
C GLY A 59 6.62 -12.93 8.76
N PRO A 60 6.51 -13.70 9.87
CA PRO A 60 5.56 -14.81 9.96
C PRO A 60 4.10 -14.37 9.77
N THR A 61 3.68 -13.29 10.42
CA THR A 61 2.30 -12.76 10.31
C THR A 61 1.99 -12.24 8.92
N ALA A 62 2.95 -11.57 8.27
CA ALA A 62 2.81 -11.10 6.89
C ALA A 62 2.68 -12.29 5.93
N SER A 63 3.49 -13.34 6.11
CA SER A 63 3.44 -14.55 5.31
C SER A 63 2.10 -15.26 5.47
N GLU A 64 1.65 -15.51 6.70
CA GLU A 64 0.36 -16.12 7.00
C GLU A 64 -0.81 -15.32 6.39
N PHE A 65 -0.77 -14.00 6.53
CA PHE A 65 -1.77 -13.11 5.94
C PHE A 65 -1.82 -13.20 4.41
N LEU A 66 -0.67 -13.14 3.74
CA LEU A 66 -0.63 -13.18 2.26
C LEU A 66 -1.07 -14.55 1.72
N HIS A 67 -0.65 -15.66 2.35
CA HIS A 67 -1.15 -17.00 2.02
C HIS A 67 -2.66 -17.16 2.30
N GLY A 68 -3.16 -16.46 3.32
CA GLY A 68 -4.58 -16.36 3.62
C GLY A 68 -5.39 -15.53 2.62
N MET A 69 -4.79 -14.50 2.00
CA MET A 69 -5.47 -13.57 1.10
C MET A 69 -5.36 -13.96 -0.38
N MET A 70 -4.24 -14.56 -0.79
CA MET A 70 -3.90 -14.79 -2.18
C MET A 70 -4.11 -16.24 -2.61
N ASP A 71 -4.34 -16.42 -3.91
CA ASP A 71 -4.27 -17.73 -4.54
C ASP A 71 -2.80 -18.21 -4.57
N PRO A 72 -2.52 -19.52 -4.42
CA PRO A 72 -1.16 -20.05 -4.49
C PRO A 72 -0.42 -19.68 -5.79
N ASP A 73 -1.14 -19.54 -6.90
CA ASP A 73 -0.61 -19.17 -8.22
C ASP A 73 -0.93 -17.71 -8.59
N VAL A 74 -1.13 -16.84 -7.59
CA VAL A 74 -1.36 -15.40 -7.78
C VAL A 74 -0.32 -14.77 -8.71
N LEU A 75 -0.78 -14.01 -9.70
CA LEU A 75 0.11 -13.24 -10.57
C LEU A 75 0.53 -11.94 -9.87
N VAL A 76 1.79 -11.84 -9.44
CA VAL A 76 2.39 -10.65 -8.80
C VAL A 76 3.27 -9.93 -9.82
N GLY A 77 2.72 -8.90 -10.46
CA GLY A 77 3.39 -8.24 -11.60
C GLY A 77 3.57 -9.22 -12.76
N SER A 78 4.80 -9.67 -12.99
CA SER A 78 5.17 -10.70 -13.98
C SER A 78 5.57 -12.04 -13.36
N LEU A 79 5.59 -12.14 -12.03
CA LEU A 79 5.97 -13.33 -11.28
C LEU A 79 4.72 -14.07 -10.77
N ILE A 80 4.88 -15.35 -10.44
CA ILE A 80 3.79 -16.22 -9.95
C ILE A 80 4.06 -16.63 -8.51
N GLY A 81 3.00 -16.57 -7.70
CA GLY A 81 2.94 -17.11 -6.36
C GLY A 81 3.10 -16.08 -5.24
N VAL A 82 2.64 -16.48 -4.05
CA VAL A 82 2.60 -15.63 -2.86
C VAL A 82 4.00 -15.15 -2.44
N GLU A 83 5.01 -16.00 -2.62
CA GLU A 83 6.40 -15.66 -2.29
C GLU A 83 6.94 -14.49 -3.13
N ALA A 84 6.44 -14.28 -4.35
CA ALA A 84 6.82 -13.11 -5.15
C ALA A 84 6.35 -11.79 -4.52
N ALA A 85 5.21 -11.78 -3.82
CA ALA A 85 4.74 -10.62 -3.06
C ALA A 85 5.62 -10.36 -1.82
N LEU A 86 5.98 -11.42 -1.09
CA LEU A 86 6.88 -11.34 0.08
C LEU A 86 8.28 -10.87 -0.31
N GLU A 87 8.82 -11.38 -1.42
CA GLU A 87 10.11 -10.93 -1.96
C GLU A 87 10.06 -9.46 -2.37
N SER A 88 8.95 -9.00 -2.94
CA SER A 88 8.75 -7.58 -3.25
C SER A 88 8.80 -6.72 -1.98
N TRP A 89 8.14 -7.14 -0.90
CA TRP A 89 8.18 -6.42 0.39
C TRP A 89 9.60 -6.42 0.98
N ARG A 90 10.30 -7.56 0.91
CA ARG A 90 11.69 -7.69 1.33
C ARG A 90 12.62 -6.79 0.51
N PHE A 91 12.38 -6.65 -0.79
CA PHE A 91 13.16 -5.78 -1.65
C PHE A 91 13.04 -4.31 -1.22
N PHE A 92 11.85 -3.86 -0.83
CA PHE A 92 11.66 -2.49 -0.29
C PHE A 92 12.51 -2.25 0.95
N THR A 93 12.53 -3.18 1.91
CA THR A 93 13.30 -3.03 3.15
C THR A 93 14.80 -3.19 2.92
N LEU A 94 15.20 -3.95 1.90
CA LEU A 94 16.58 -4.05 1.47
C LEU A 94 17.06 -2.76 0.78
N CYS A 95 16.23 -2.10 -0.01
CA CYS A 95 16.66 -0.97 -0.82
C CYS A 95 16.51 0.38 -0.12
N PHE A 96 15.50 0.54 0.74
CA PHE A 96 15.10 1.84 1.27
C PHE A 96 15.03 1.84 2.79
N GLU A 97 15.18 3.03 3.36
CA GLU A 97 14.94 3.31 4.78
C GLU A 97 13.71 4.21 4.92
N ASP A 98 13.16 4.28 6.14
CA ASP A 98 11.97 5.08 6.46
C ASP A 98 10.77 4.86 5.53
N VAL A 99 10.58 3.61 5.08
CA VAL A 99 9.51 3.23 4.15
C VAL A 99 8.15 3.42 4.82
N ARG A 100 7.28 4.21 4.20
CA ARG A 100 5.89 4.39 4.61
C ARG A 100 4.97 4.37 3.40
N MET A 101 3.96 3.51 3.42
CA MET A 101 2.94 3.46 2.38
C MET A 101 1.59 3.92 2.94
N GLU A 102 1.10 5.04 2.43
CA GLU A 102 -0.18 5.61 2.82
C GLU A 102 -1.25 5.25 1.79
N LEU A 103 -2.33 4.61 2.24
CA LEU A 103 -3.53 4.41 1.45
C LEU A 103 -4.30 5.73 1.36
N LYS A 104 -4.54 6.22 0.13
CA LYS A 104 -5.25 7.49 -0.11
C LYS A 104 -6.71 7.29 -0.45
N ASP A 105 -6.98 6.32 -1.30
CA ASP A 105 -8.32 6.02 -1.78
C ASP A 105 -8.38 4.58 -2.29
N MET A 106 -9.57 4.01 -2.34
CA MET A 106 -9.83 2.72 -2.97
C MET A 106 -11.05 2.85 -3.88
N LYS A 107 -10.98 2.19 -5.04
CA LYS A 107 -12.07 2.17 -6.02
C LYS A 107 -12.25 0.75 -6.52
N MET A 108 -13.47 0.43 -6.91
CA MET A 108 -13.82 -0.88 -7.44
C MET A 108 -14.36 -0.71 -8.87
N PRO A 109 -13.48 -0.57 -9.88
CA PRO A 109 -13.89 -0.35 -11.27
C PRO A 109 -14.74 -1.49 -11.83
N THR A 110 -14.55 -2.71 -11.34
CA THR A 110 -15.36 -3.89 -11.67
C THR A 110 -15.60 -4.71 -10.41
N PRO A 111 -16.62 -5.59 -10.36
CA PRO A 111 -16.92 -6.40 -9.16
C PRO A 111 -15.78 -7.31 -8.68
N ASP A 112 -14.80 -7.61 -9.55
CA ASP A 112 -13.65 -8.47 -9.29
C ASP A 112 -12.34 -7.69 -9.15
N THR A 113 -12.31 -6.38 -9.42
CA THR A 113 -11.07 -5.58 -9.40
C THR A 113 -11.19 -4.41 -8.44
N LEU A 114 -10.26 -4.34 -7.49
CA LEU A 114 -10.07 -3.21 -6.59
C LEU A 114 -8.75 -2.51 -6.93
N VAL A 115 -8.79 -1.18 -7.02
CA VAL A 115 -7.61 -0.33 -7.23
C VAL A 115 -7.48 0.61 -6.06
N ALA A 116 -6.38 0.49 -5.34
CA ALA A 116 -6.01 1.34 -4.22
C ALA A 116 -4.99 2.38 -4.69
N SER A 117 -5.28 3.67 -4.48
CA SER A 117 -4.32 4.76 -4.73
C SER A 117 -3.45 4.97 -3.50
N THR A 118 -2.13 5.09 -3.68
CA THR A 118 -1.18 5.18 -2.57
C THR A 118 -0.22 6.35 -2.71
N THR A 119 0.37 6.74 -1.59
CA THR A 119 1.59 7.56 -1.54
C THR A 119 2.64 6.79 -0.77
N THR A 120 3.80 6.57 -1.37
CA THR A 120 4.92 5.86 -0.74
C THR A 120 6.06 6.83 -0.52
N SER A 121 6.50 6.95 0.72
CA SER A 121 7.65 7.76 1.12
C SER A 121 8.82 6.86 1.48
N VAL A 122 10.02 7.20 0.99
CA VAL A 122 11.26 6.47 1.26
C VAL A 122 12.43 7.42 1.41
N CYS A 123 13.39 7.09 2.28
CA CYS A 123 14.67 7.77 2.37
C CYS A 123 15.69 7.08 1.45
N VAL A 124 16.36 7.85 0.61
CA VAL A 124 17.44 7.36 -0.25
C VAL A 124 18.73 7.36 0.54
N THR A 125 19.34 6.19 0.71
CA THR A 125 20.61 6.06 1.44
C THR A 125 21.70 5.46 0.58
N ASN A 126 22.92 5.35 1.11
CA ASN A 126 24.00 4.61 0.46
C ASN A 126 23.59 3.17 0.11
N LYS A 127 22.70 2.57 0.92
CA LYS A 127 22.11 1.25 0.67
C LYS A 127 21.26 1.28 -0.60
N THR A 128 20.43 2.30 -0.77
CA THR A 128 19.64 2.51 -1.98
C THR A 128 20.52 2.63 -3.21
N ILE A 129 21.58 3.44 -3.17
CA ILE A 129 22.48 3.56 -4.32
C ILE A 129 23.09 2.21 -4.67
N ARG A 130 23.55 1.43 -3.68
CA ARG A 130 24.16 0.10 -3.93
C ARG A 130 23.20 -0.91 -4.55
N HIS A 131 21.94 -0.93 -4.13
CA HIS A 131 20.98 -1.94 -4.56
C HIS A 131 20.18 -1.52 -5.80
N VAL A 132 19.87 -0.22 -5.92
CA VAL A 132 18.96 0.34 -6.92
C VAL A 132 19.71 1.05 -8.05
N PHE A 133 20.73 1.84 -7.72
CA PHE A 133 21.47 2.66 -8.68
C PHE A 133 23.00 2.38 -8.66
N PRO A 134 23.42 1.10 -8.77
CA PRO A 134 24.81 0.72 -8.55
C PRO A 134 25.78 1.38 -9.54
N HIS A 135 25.30 1.73 -10.73
CA HIS A 135 26.08 2.43 -11.76
C HIS A 135 26.46 3.87 -11.38
N LEU A 136 25.83 4.44 -10.36
CA LEU A 136 26.20 5.76 -9.83
C LEU A 136 27.37 5.70 -8.84
N ILE A 137 27.87 4.50 -8.54
CA ILE A 137 29.10 4.28 -7.79
C ILE A 137 30.25 4.23 -8.80
N GLY A 138 31.13 5.21 -8.73
CA GLY A 138 32.33 5.28 -9.56
C GLY A 138 33.42 4.34 -9.07
N ASP A 139 34.55 4.38 -9.79
CA ASP A 139 35.73 3.59 -9.46
C ASP A 139 36.16 3.83 -8.02
N TRP A 140 36.66 2.76 -7.38
CA TRP A 140 37.09 2.77 -5.97
C TRP A 140 35.96 2.98 -4.95
N GLY A 141 34.70 2.84 -5.37
CA GLY A 141 33.54 2.89 -4.48
C GLY A 141 33.06 4.31 -4.13
N LYS A 142 33.55 5.33 -4.84
CA LYS A 142 33.14 6.72 -4.61
C LYS A 142 31.79 7.01 -5.27
N LEU A 143 30.90 7.69 -4.56
CA LEU A 143 29.64 8.15 -5.15
C LEU A 143 29.90 9.20 -6.23
N SER A 144 29.19 9.07 -7.36
CA SER A 144 29.13 10.12 -8.36
C SER A 144 28.44 11.38 -7.80
N PRO A 145 28.66 12.57 -8.38
CA PRO A 145 27.97 13.79 -7.99
C PRO A 145 26.44 13.64 -7.98
N LEU A 146 25.91 12.83 -8.90
CA LEU A 146 24.48 12.53 -8.97
C LEU A 146 24.01 11.69 -7.79
N ALA A 147 24.74 10.61 -7.43
CA ALA A 147 24.42 9.83 -6.22
C ALA A 147 24.52 10.67 -4.95
N THR A 148 25.51 11.56 -4.84
CA THR A 148 25.66 12.44 -3.67
C THR A 148 24.46 13.38 -3.50
N ARG A 149 23.82 13.81 -4.59
CA ARG A 149 22.58 14.61 -4.54
C ARG A 149 21.35 13.80 -4.13
N LEU A 150 21.37 12.49 -4.35
CA LEU A 150 20.25 11.61 -4.01
C LEU A 150 20.30 11.15 -2.55
N VAL A 151 21.50 10.84 -2.03
CA VAL A 151 21.65 10.31 -0.67
C VAL A 151 21.24 11.34 0.37
N GLY A 152 20.37 10.92 1.30
CA GLY A 152 19.79 11.75 2.36
C GLY A 152 18.43 12.35 1.99
N GLU A 153 18.02 12.25 0.73
CA GLU A 153 16.75 12.81 0.27
C GLU A 153 15.58 11.87 0.53
N THR A 154 14.42 12.45 0.80
CA THR A 154 13.15 11.72 0.91
C THR A 154 12.39 11.80 -0.40
N LEU A 155 12.14 10.65 -1.02
CA LEU A 155 11.28 10.55 -2.19
C LEU A 155 9.86 10.26 -1.76
N VAL A 156 8.92 11.07 -2.24
CA VAL A 156 7.48 10.84 -2.09
C VAL A 156 6.89 10.50 -3.45
N MET A 157 6.43 9.26 -3.61
CA MET A 157 5.98 8.68 -4.87
C MET A 157 4.48 8.41 -4.83
N LYS A 158 3.77 8.84 -5.85
CA LYS A 158 2.36 8.43 -6.04
C LYS A 158 2.34 7.04 -6.66
N GLY A 159 1.37 6.23 -6.29
CA GLY A 159 1.27 4.88 -6.83
C GLY A 159 -0.13 4.32 -6.76
N SER A 160 -0.25 3.07 -7.18
CA SER A 160 -1.47 2.31 -6.97
C SER A 160 -1.17 0.82 -6.85
N VAL A 161 -2.04 0.11 -6.14
CA VAL A 161 -2.05 -1.35 -6.06
C VAL A 161 -3.38 -1.85 -6.59
N LEU A 162 -3.33 -2.72 -7.60
CA LEU A 162 -4.47 -3.41 -8.16
C LEU A 162 -4.56 -4.81 -7.57
N PHE A 163 -5.74 -5.16 -7.09
CA PHE A 163 -6.12 -6.48 -6.64
C PHE A 163 -7.21 -7.01 -7.55
N ARG A 164 -6.97 -8.18 -8.17
CA ARG A 164 -8.02 -8.94 -8.85
C ARG A 164 -8.39 -10.15 -8.02
N TRP A 165 -9.68 -10.29 -7.78
CA TRP A 165 -10.29 -11.34 -6.99
C TRP A 165 -10.91 -12.40 -7.88
N ASP A 166 -10.84 -13.64 -7.44
CA ASP A 166 -11.67 -14.71 -7.96
C ASP A 166 -12.84 -14.93 -7.01
N SER A 167 -14.06 -14.70 -7.50
CA SER A 167 -15.30 -14.86 -6.74
C SER A 167 -15.59 -16.30 -6.31
N SER A 168 -14.96 -17.30 -6.95
CA SER A 168 -15.20 -18.71 -6.63
C SER A 168 -14.35 -19.19 -5.46
N THR A 169 -13.13 -18.67 -5.34
CA THR A 169 -12.16 -19.03 -4.28
C THR A 169 -12.08 -17.99 -3.17
N ASP A 170 -12.64 -16.79 -3.39
CA ASP A 170 -12.51 -15.62 -2.52
C ASP A 170 -11.05 -15.23 -2.25
N LYS A 171 -10.21 -15.39 -3.28
CA LYS A 171 -8.76 -15.13 -3.24
C LYS A 171 -8.33 -14.08 -4.26
N VAL A 172 -7.22 -13.41 -3.97
CA VAL A 172 -6.55 -12.55 -4.95
C VAL A 172 -5.76 -13.41 -5.93
N VAL A 173 -6.14 -13.34 -7.21
CA VAL A 173 -5.48 -14.05 -8.32
C VAL A 173 -4.51 -13.16 -9.10
N LYS A 174 -4.59 -11.84 -8.93
CA LYS A 174 -3.59 -10.90 -9.48
C LYS A 174 -3.34 -9.74 -8.53
N LEU A 175 -2.08 -9.47 -8.28
CA LEU A 175 -1.58 -8.29 -7.59
C LEU A 175 -0.66 -7.51 -8.53
N HIS A 176 -0.92 -6.22 -8.71
CA HIS A 176 -0.03 -5.37 -9.49
C HIS A 176 0.17 -4.01 -8.81
N SER A 177 1.42 -3.70 -8.50
CA SER A 177 1.82 -2.46 -7.84
C SER A 177 2.62 -1.59 -8.79
N GLN A 178 2.31 -0.30 -8.84
CA GLN A 178 3.05 0.69 -9.62
C GLN A 178 3.31 1.94 -8.78
N THR A 179 4.46 2.57 -8.99
CA THR A 179 4.91 3.77 -8.28
C THR A 179 5.62 4.71 -9.24
N ASP A 180 5.18 5.96 -9.29
CA ASP A 180 5.78 7.02 -10.10
C ASP A 180 7.01 7.60 -9.38
N MET A 181 8.14 6.92 -9.55
CA MET A 181 9.44 7.43 -9.09
C MET A 181 10.00 8.51 -10.02
N LEU A 182 9.60 8.50 -11.30
CA LEU A 182 10.10 9.42 -12.31
C LEU A 182 9.79 10.87 -11.93
N THR A 183 8.52 11.15 -11.60
CA THR A 183 8.08 12.48 -11.20
C THR A 183 8.78 12.93 -9.92
N SER A 184 8.95 12.04 -8.94
CA SER A 184 9.65 12.35 -7.69
C SER A 184 11.14 12.71 -7.94
N MET A 185 11.82 11.95 -8.81
CA MET A 185 13.20 12.23 -9.19
C MET A 185 13.33 13.52 -10.00
N LEU A 186 12.38 13.81 -10.89
CA LEU A 186 12.38 15.07 -11.64
C LEU A 186 12.19 16.28 -10.74
N ASN A 187 11.30 16.18 -9.75
CA ASN A 187 11.10 17.22 -8.75
C ASN A 187 12.32 17.42 -7.84
N LEU A 188 13.10 16.37 -7.59
CA LEU A 188 14.32 16.45 -6.79
C LEU A 188 15.51 17.02 -7.58
N LEU A 189 15.69 16.53 -8.81
CA LEU A 189 16.89 16.83 -9.60
C LEU A 189 16.74 18.08 -10.47
N HIS A 190 15.51 18.49 -10.77
CA HIS A 190 15.16 19.60 -11.66
C HIS A 190 15.82 19.52 -13.05
N SER A 191 16.19 18.32 -13.49
CA SER A 191 16.88 18.08 -14.76
C SER A 191 16.48 16.72 -15.34
N LEU A 192 15.87 16.74 -16.53
CA LEU A 192 15.50 15.51 -17.22
C LEU A 192 16.73 14.70 -17.66
N GLU A 193 17.83 15.37 -17.99
CA GLU A 193 19.10 14.72 -18.32
C GLU A 193 19.64 13.93 -17.12
N ASP A 194 19.65 14.55 -15.93
CA ASP A 194 20.09 13.88 -14.71
C ASP A 194 19.18 12.70 -14.37
N VAL A 195 17.86 12.88 -14.47
CA VAL A 195 16.88 11.80 -14.26
C VAL A 195 17.14 10.63 -15.22
N SER A 196 17.36 10.91 -16.52
CA SER A 196 17.69 9.89 -17.50
C SER A 196 18.94 9.10 -17.10
N ARG A 197 19.96 9.78 -16.57
CA ARG A 197 21.20 9.13 -16.11
C ARG A 197 21.00 8.31 -14.84
N VAL A 198 20.11 8.72 -13.94
CA VAL A 198 19.72 7.91 -12.77
C VAL A 198 19.08 6.60 -13.24
N PHE A 199 18.20 6.63 -14.24
CA PHE A 199 17.44 5.44 -14.67
C PHE A 199 18.12 4.55 -15.71
N ASP A 200 19.15 5.02 -16.44
CA ASP A 200 19.83 4.28 -17.53
C ASP A 200 20.19 2.82 -17.19
N LYS A 201 20.72 2.58 -15.99
CA LYS A 201 21.13 1.24 -15.50
C LYS A 201 20.58 0.93 -14.11
N ALA A 202 19.45 1.56 -13.78
CA ALA A 202 18.78 1.31 -12.52
C ALA A 202 18.24 -0.12 -12.47
N ARG A 203 18.29 -0.74 -11.29
CA ARG A 203 17.73 -2.08 -11.02
C ARG A 203 16.25 -2.03 -10.62
N ILE A 204 15.55 -1.00 -11.07
CA ILE A 204 14.12 -0.81 -10.86
C ILE A 204 13.48 -0.54 -12.22
N ALA A 205 12.30 -1.12 -12.44
CA ALA A 205 11.52 -0.84 -13.63
C ALA A 205 10.70 0.45 -13.42
N LEU A 206 10.70 1.32 -14.43
CA LEU A 206 9.73 2.40 -14.54
C LEU A 206 8.41 1.78 -15.03
N HIS A 207 7.34 1.97 -14.26
CA HIS A 207 5.97 1.57 -14.62
C HIS A 207 5.09 2.80 -14.68
#